data_AF-A0A8R7TNB4-F1
#
_entry.id   AF-A0A8R7TNB4-F1
#
_cell.length_a   1.000
_cell.length_b   1.000
_cell.length_c   1.000
_cell.angle_alpha   90.00
_cell.angle_beta   90.00
_cell.angle_gamma   90.00
#
_symmetry.space_group_name_H-M   'P 1'
#
loop_
_entity.id
_entity.type
_entity.pdbx_description
1 polymer ?
#
loop_
_entity_poly.entity_id
_entity_poly.type
_entity_poly.pdbx_seq_one_letter_code
_entity_poly.pdbx_strand_id
1 'polypeptide(L)'
;MSKPSLVSESKDVFDQKASNKHWIHVQPRWGDYDSHDIECYARAKFMDYMTDNLSIYRSPTGVMIGLDLAYNLHSAFGNWFPGLKPLLQQAMNKIDVKSCSVCAEGENRKGSSVVFTELRHGEIFSNQIIWFVDDTDVYRGVTIHKTEGNLTAKPINGAIFIFNPRTGEPTISEGHPHKCMGRKKPSRAGQS
;
A
#
# COMPACT_ATOMS: atom_id res chain seq x y z
N MET A 1 -10.12 8.79 30.62
CA MET A 1 -10.25 7.80 29.51
C MET A 1 -11.69 7.35 29.43
N SER A 2 -12.19 6.92 28.27
CA SER A 2 -13.51 6.32 28.15
C SER A 2 -13.46 4.81 28.41
N LYS A 3 -14.62 4.23 28.71
CA LYS A 3 -14.85 2.78 28.56
C LYS A 3 -14.58 2.35 27.10
N PRO A 4 -14.17 1.09 26.87
CA PRO A 4 -14.01 0.58 25.51
C PRO A 4 -15.31 0.69 24.72
N SER A 5 -15.26 1.33 23.56
CA SER A 5 -16.40 1.53 22.67
C SER A 5 -15.97 1.49 21.21
N LEU A 6 -16.92 1.41 20.28
CA LEU A 6 -16.65 1.49 18.85
C LEU A 6 -16.30 2.91 18.42
N VAL A 7 -15.51 3.03 17.34
CA VAL A 7 -15.17 4.32 16.73
C VAL A 7 -16.39 5.06 16.18
N SER A 8 -17.44 4.34 15.80
CA SER A 8 -18.71 4.86 15.29
C SER A 8 -19.63 5.42 16.39
N GLU A 9 -19.40 5.06 17.66
CA GLU A 9 -20.19 5.55 18.78
C GLU A 9 -19.83 7.00 19.15
N SER A 10 -20.84 7.85 19.34
CA SER A 10 -20.68 9.29 19.58
C SER A 10 -20.82 9.72 21.04
N LYS A 11 -21.20 8.81 21.95
CA LYS A 11 -21.50 9.12 23.36
C LYS A 11 -20.50 8.46 24.31
N ASP A 12 -19.28 8.97 24.34
CA ASP A 12 -18.30 8.54 25.33
C ASP A 12 -18.40 9.36 26.60
N VAL A 13 -18.42 8.66 27.74
CA VAL A 13 -18.21 9.25 29.06
C VAL A 13 -16.75 9.04 29.43
N PHE A 14 -16.03 10.12 29.71
CA PHE A 14 -14.61 10.11 30.06
C PHE A 14 -14.40 10.09 31.60
N ASP A 15 -15.04 9.15 32.28
CA ASP A 15 -15.04 9.01 33.74
C ASP A 15 -13.83 8.22 34.29
N GLN A 16 -13.10 7.49 33.44
CA GLN A 16 -12.00 6.64 33.88
C GLN A 16 -10.70 7.41 34.12
N LYS A 17 -9.89 6.89 35.05
CA LYS A 17 -8.55 7.40 35.40
C LYS A 17 -7.72 7.71 34.15
N ALA A 18 -7.07 8.87 34.14
CA ALA A 18 -6.15 9.25 33.09
C ALA A 18 -4.98 8.25 33.05
N SER A 19 -4.63 7.79 31.84
CA SER A 19 -3.48 6.94 31.60
C SER A 19 -2.44 7.75 30.82
N ASN A 20 -1.18 7.68 31.24
CA ASN A 20 -0.06 8.35 30.57
C ASN A 20 0.48 7.55 29.37
N LYS A 21 -0.05 6.34 29.15
CA LYS A 21 0.37 5.42 28.09
C LYS A 21 -0.87 4.93 27.34
N HIS A 22 -0.83 5.03 26.02
CA HIS A 22 -1.90 4.59 25.14
C HIS A 22 -1.28 3.84 23.96
N TRP A 23 -1.75 2.63 23.69
CA TRP A 23 -1.29 1.85 22.55
C TRP A 23 -2.33 1.85 21.44
N ILE A 24 -1.84 1.70 20.20
CA ILE A 24 -2.65 1.54 19.00
C ILE A 24 -2.16 0.26 18.33
N HIS A 25 -3.05 -0.68 18.06
CA HIS A 25 -2.74 -1.91 17.34
C HIS A 25 -3.54 -1.92 16.04
N VAL A 26 -2.86 -2.08 14.90
CA VAL A 26 -3.50 -2.27 13.59
C VAL A 26 -3.45 -3.74 13.21
N GLN A 27 -4.62 -4.37 13.05
CA GLN A 27 -4.76 -5.76 12.68
C GLN A 27 -5.33 -5.86 11.24
N PRO A 28 -4.49 -6.17 10.25
CA PRO A 28 -4.98 -6.53 8.93
C PRO A 28 -5.64 -7.91 8.97
N ARG A 29 -6.68 -8.07 8.16
CA ARG A 29 -7.33 -9.35 7.87
C ARG A 29 -7.72 -9.44 6.41
N TRP A 30 -7.90 -10.66 5.95
CA TRP A 30 -8.49 -10.95 4.65
C TRP A 30 -9.87 -11.57 4.88
N GLY A 31 -10.94 -10.79 4.70
CA GLY A 31 -12.29 -11.28 4.90
C GLY A 31 -12.66 -12.37 3.89
N ASP A 32 -13.46 -13.34 4.33
CA ASP A 32 -14.19 -14.25 3.45
C ASP A 32 -15.63 -13.74 3.24
N TYR A 33 -16.43 -14.47 2.44
CA TYR A 33 -17.79 -14.05 2.11
C TYR A 33 -18.72 -14.05 3.33
N ASP A 34 -18.53 -14.98 4.27
CA ASP A 34 -19.42 -15.20 5.41
C ASP A 34 -19.07 -14.34 6.63
N SER A 35 -17.84 -13.81 6.72
CA SER A 35 -17.34 -13.04 7.86
C SER A 35 -16.85 -11.64 7.48
N HIS A 36 -17.74 -10.76 7.05
CA HIS A 36 -17.40 -9.38 6.64
C HIS A 36 -17.57 -8.31 7.75
N ASP A 37 -18.08 -8.67 8.93
CA ASP A 37 -18.23 -7.71 10.03
C ASP A 37 -16.88 -7.40 10.69
N ILE A 38 -16.33 -6.23 10.36
CA ILE A 38 -15.05 -5.73 10.86
C ILE A 38 -15.15 -5.17 12.29
N GLU A 39 -16.35 -4.71 12.71
CA GLU A 39 -16.57 -4.15 14.05
C GLU A 39 -16.57 -5.27 15.09
N CYS A 40 -17.32 -6.35 14.82
CA CYS A 40 -17.32 -7.54 15.65
C CYS A 40 -15.91 -8.15 15.76
N TYR A 41 -15.17 -8.17 14.65
CA TYR A 41 -13.79 -8.67 14.64
C TYR A 41 -12.83 -7.83 15.49
N ALA A 42 -12.84 -6.49 15.33
CA ALA A 42 -11.98 -5.60 16.09
C ALA A 42 -12.26 -5.71 17.61
N ARG A 43 -13.54 -5.83 17.97
CA ARG A 43 -13.97 -6.07 19.36
C ARG A 43 -13.49 -7.42 19.89
N ALA A 44 -13.69 -8.50 19.14
CA ALA A 44 -13.26 -9.84 19.54
C ALA A 44 -11.75 -9.88 19.79
N LYS A 45 -10.94 -9.37 18.85
CA LYS A 45 -9.48 -9.30 18.99
C LYS A 45 -9.01 -8.42 20.14
N PHE A 46 -9.68 -7.29 20.38
CA PHE A 46 -9.39 -6.47 21.54
C PHE A 46 -9.60 -7.26 22.84
N MET A 47 -10.72 -7.96 22.97
CA MET A 47 -11.01 -8.75 24.18
C MET A 47 -10.08 -9.93 24.35
N ASP A 48 -9.77 -10.65 23.27
CA ASP A 48 -8.83 -11.78 23.27
C ASP A 48 -7.46 -11.31 23.77
N TYR A 49 -6.90 -10.25 23.18
CA TYR A 49 -5.56 -9.79 23.52
C TYR A 49 -5.47 -9.05 24.85
N MET A 50 -6.58 -8.51 25.36
CA MET A 50 -6.63 -7.94 26.71
C MET A 50 -6.72 -9.00 27.80
N THR A 51 -7.19 -10.20 27.47
CA THR A 51 -7.38 -11.31 28.42
C THR A 51 -6.24 -12.34 28.33
N ASP A 52 -5.60 -12.46 27.18
CA ASP A 52 -4.52 -13.42 26.93
C ASP A 52 -3.20 -12.98 27.58
N ASN A 53 -2.52 -13.92 28.22
CA ASN A 53 -1.21 -13.72 28.86
C ASN A 53 -0.05 -13.64 27.84
N LEU A 54 -0.27 -14.03 26.58
CA LEU A 54 0.74 -13.94 25.52
C LEU A 54 0.89 -12.53 24.95
N SER A 55 -0.18 -11.73 24.99
CA SER A 55 -0.23 -10.39 24.41
C SER A 55 0.15 -9.32 25.44
N ILE A 56 1.41 -8.92 25.45
CA ILE A 56 1.92 -7.97 26.46
C ILE A 56 1.80 -6.52 25.96
N TYR A 57 0.74 -5.83 26.38
CA TYR A 57 0.63 -4.38 26.21
C TYR A 57 1.21 -3.62 27.40
N ARG A 58 1.88 -2.49 27.12
CA ARG A 58 2.51 -1.64 28.16
C ARG A 58 1.51 -0.85 29.02
N SER A 59 0.23 -0.85 28.64
CA SER A 59 -0.86 -0.21 29.38
C SER A 59 -2.17 -0.95 29.14
N PRO A 60 -3.12 -0.93 30.09
CA PRO A 60 -4.45 -1.51 29.89
C PRO A 60 -5.35 -0.66 29.00
N THR A 61 -4.89 0.54 28.62
CA THR A 61 -5.63 1.48 27.77
C THR A 61 -5.03 1.53 26.37
N GLY A 62 -5.85 1.27 25.37
CA GLY A 62 -5.47 1.37 23.97
C GLY A 62 -6.63 1.10 23.02
N VAL A 63 -6.33 1.06 21.72
CA VAL A 63 -7.31 0.86 20.66
C VAL A 63 -6.84 -0.18 19.66
N MET A 64 -7.75 -1.08 19.28
CA MET A 64 -7.58 -2.05 18.20
C MET A 64 -8.24 -1.51 16.93
N ILE A 65 -7.50 -1.45 15.83
CA ILE A 65 -7.96 -1.04 14.51
C ILE A 65 -7.98 -2.28 13.62
N GLY A 66 -9.16 -2.70 13.18
CA GLY A 66 -9.34 -3.77 12.20
C GLY A 66 -9.35 -3.20 10.78
N LEU A 67 -8.56 -3.80 9.89
CA LEU A 67 -8.54 -3.51 8.46
C LEU A 67 -8.90 -4.75 7.65
N ASP A 68 -10.00 -4.72 6.90
CA ASP A 68 -10.33 -5.74 5.91
C ASP A 68 -9.76 -5.35 4.55
N LEU A 69 -8.69 -6.03 4.14
CA LEU A 69 -8.01 -5.77 2.87
C LEU A 69 -8.84 -6.22 1.65
N ALA A 70 -9.71 -7.23 1.82
CA ALA A 70 -10.49 -7.79 0.72
C ALA A 70 -11.67 -6.87 0.36
N TYR A 71 -12.33 -6.31 1.37
CA TYR A 71 -13.52 -5.47 1.21
C TYR A 71 -13.31 -3.97 1.44
N ASN A 72 -12.08 -3.54 1.76
CA ASN A 72 -11.75 -2.15 2.10
C ASN A 72 -12.59 -1.61 3.28
N LEU A 73 -12.93 -2.49 4.22
CA LEU A 73 -13.68 -2.13 5.42
C LEU A 73 -12.71 -1.86 6.55
N HIS A 74 -13.03 -0.90 7.41
CA HIS A 74 -12.24 -0.61 8.58
C HIS A 74 -13.11 -0.25 9.76
N SER A 75 -12.69 -0.64 10.95
CA SER A 75 -13.30 -0.19 12.20
C SER A 75 -12.28 -0.24 13.32
N ALA A 76 -12.61 0.38 14.45
CA ALA A 76 -11.77 0.37 15.62
C ALA A 76 -12.59 0.24 16.90
N PHE A 77 -12.04 -0.48 17.87
CA PHE A 77 -12.63 -0.73 19.17
C PHE A 77 -11.57 -0.59 20.26
N GLY A 78 -11.89 0.14 21.33
CA GLY A 78 -10.99 0.27 22.48
C GLY A 78 -11.29 1.50 23.31
N ASN A 79 -10.36 1.87 24.18
CA ASN A 79 -10.49 3.05 25.04
C ASN A 79 -10.21 4.33 24.26
N TRP A 80 -10.96 5.38 24.54
CA TRP A 80 -10.80 6.66 23.87
C TRP A 80 -10.37 7.75 24.84
N PHE A 81 -9.58 8.69 24.35
CA PHE A 81 -9.37 9.98 24.98
C PHE A 81 -10.00 11.08 24.12
N PRO A 82 -10.32 12.24 24.71
CA PRO A 82 -10.97 13.32 23.99
C PRO A 82 -10.19 13.71 22.72
N GLY A 83 -10.87 13.71 21.57
CA GLY A 83 -10.29 14.06 20.26
C GLY A 83 -9.72 12.88 19.45
N LEU A 84 -9.53 11.69 20.04
CA LEU A 84 -8.97 10.54 19.30
C LEU A 84 -9.93 10.01 18.22
N LYS A 85 -11.22 9.86 18.54
CA LYS A 85 -12.23 9.34 17.60
C LYS A 85 -12.34 10.15 16.30
N PRO A 86 -12.57 11.48 16.33
CA PRO A 86 -12.69 12.25 15.10
C PRO A 86 -11.38 12.27 14.30
N LEU A 87 -10.22 12.27 14.99
CA LEU A 87 -8.92 12.16 14.33
C LEU A 87 -8.79 10.82 13.60
N LEU A 88 -9.13 9.72 14.25
CA LEU A 88 -9.04 8.39 13.68
C LEU A 88 -10.01 8.24 12.49
N GLN A 89 -11.26 8.69 12.62
CA GLN A 89 -12.23 8.67 11.52
C GLN A 89 -11.72 9.45 10.29
N GLN A 90 -11.15 10.64 10.49
CA GLN A 90 -10.56 11.42 9.39
C GLN A 90 -9.33 10.74 8.78
N ALA A 91 -8.49 10.11 9.60
CA ALA A 91 -7.31 9.40 9.11
C ALA A 91 -7.69 8.15 8.30
N MET A 92 -8.64 7.35 8.80
CA MET A 92 -9.08 6.11 8.16
C MET A 92 -9.84 6.38 6.85
N ASN A 93 -10.61 7.47 6.77
CA ASN A 93 -11.24 7.90 5.52
C ASN A 93 -10.24 8.35 4.45
N LYS A 94 -9.01 8.73 4.83
CA LYS A 94 -7.93 9.08 3.89
C LYS A 94 -7.10 7.87 3.47
N ILE A 95 -7.06 6.83 4.29
CA ILE A 95 -6.30 5.61 4.00
C ILE A 95 -7.18 4.73 3.10
N ASP A 96 -6.98 4.84 1.79
CA ASP A 96 -7.54 3.86 0.86
C ASP A 96 -6.71 2.58 0.96
N VAL A 97 -7.27 1.54 1.60
CA VAL A 97 -6.54 0.29 1.87
C VAL A 97 -6.14 -0.43 0.57
N LYS A 98 -6.82 -0.11 -0.55
CA LYS A 98 -6.45 -0.62 -1.88
C LYS A 98 -5.08 -0.13 -2.37
N SER A 99 -4.63 1.07 -1.99
CA SER A 99 -3.40 1.64 -2.55
C SER A 99 -2.12 1.05 -1.97
N CYS A 100 -2.20 0.38 -0.80
CA CYS A 100 -1.00 -0.09 -0.09
C CYS A 100 -0.74 -1.60 -0.19
N SER A 101 -1.75 -2.45 -0.43
CA SER A 101 -1.56 -3.91 -0.50
C SER A 101 -1.93 -4.54 -1.85
N VAL A 102 -2.81 -3.92 -2.65
CA VAL A 102 -3.14 -4.45 -3.99
C VAL A 102 -1.98 -4.27 -4.98
N CYS A 103 -1.09 -3.29 -4.74
CA CYS A 103 0.11 -3.08 -5.54
C CYS A 103 1.16 -4.18 -5.34
N ALA A 104 1.17 -4.88 -4.21
CA ALA A 104 2.12 -5.97 -3.94
C ALA A 104 1.55 -7.36 -4.30
N GLU A 105 0.23 -7.53 -4.30
CA GLU A 105 -0.42 -8.83 -4.53
C GLU A 105 -1.11 -8.95 -5.90
N GLY A 106 -0.95 -7.92 -6.75
CA GLY A 106 -1.39 -7.91 -8.15
C GLY A 106 -0.61 -8.83 -9.09
N GLU A 107 0.43 -9.55 -8.63
CA GLU A 107 1.11 -10.56 -9.48
C GLU A 107 0.37 -11.91 -9.55
N ASN A 108 -0.58 -12.19 -8.65
CA ASN A 108 -1.26 -13.50 -8.59
C ASN A 108 -2.71 -13.53 -9.08
N ARG A 109 -3.29 -12.40 -9.53
CA ARG A 109 -4.62 -12.39 -10.18
C ARG A 109 -4.54 -12.19 -11.69
N LYS A 110 -4.02 -13.19 -12.41
CA LYS A 110 -4.11 -13.31 -13.87
C LYS A 110 -5.53 -13.62 -14.40
N GLY A 111 -6.58 -13.16 -13.72
CA GLY A 111 -7.96 -13.59 -14.01
C GLY A 111 -9.06 -12.53 -13.87
N SER A 112 -8.75 -11.31 -13.47
CA SER A 112 -9.76 -10.24 -13.43
C SER A 112 -9.20 -8.98 -14.08
N SER A 113 -9.55 -8.79 -15.34
CA SER A 113 -9.28 -7.56 -16.10
C SER A 113 -10.17 -6.43 -15.55
N VAL A 114 -9.78 -5.84 -14.44
CA VAL A 114 -10.36 -4.56 -13.99
C VAL A 114 -9.21 -3.60 -13.77
N VAL A 115 -8.84 -2.90 -14.83
CA VAL A 115 -7.96 -1.73 -14.77
C VAL A 115 -8.85 -0.53 -14.49
N PHE A 116 -8.78 0.02 -13.27
CA PHE A 116 -9.42 1.30 -12.97
C PHE A 116 -8.62 2.41 -13.69
N THR A 117 -9.19 2.96 -14.76
CA THR A 117 -8.66 4.11 -15.49
C THR A 117 -9.48 5.36 -15.18
N GLU A 118 -9.47 5.80 -13.93
CA GLU A 118 -9.79 7.20 -13.65
C GLU A 118 -8.53 8.01 -13.88
N LEU A 119 -8.34 8.49 -15.11
CA LEU A 119 -7.21 9.34 -15.45
C LEU A 119 -7.36 10.69 -14.74
N ARG A 120 -6.71 10.84 -13.58
CA ARG A 120 -6.60 12.10 -12.84
C ARG A 120 -5.57 13.03 -13.47
N HIS A 121 -5.87 13.53 -14.66
CA HIS A 121 -5.00 14.45 -15.40
C HIS A 121 -4.70 15.76 -14.63
N GLY A 122 -5.58 16.17 -13.71
CA GLY A 122 -5.41 17.40 -12.92
C GLY A 122 -4.36 17.33 -11.81
N GLU A 123 -4.03 16.14 -11.29
CA GLU A 123 -3.07 15.98 -10.18
C GLU A 123 -1.61 16.07 -10.65
N ILE A 124 -1.37 15.89 -11.95
CA ILE A 124 -0.05 15.93 -12.60
C ILE A 124 0.59 17.33 -12.51
N PHE A 125 -0.23 18.37 -12.37
CA PHE A 125 0.21 19.77 -12.22
C PHE A 125 0.02 20.31 -10.80
N SER A 126 -0.14 19.41 -9.82
CA SER A 126 -0.16 19.81 -8.42
C SER A 126 1.21 20.35 -7.97
N ASN A 127 1.26 21.01 -6.81
CA ASN A 127 2.52 21.53 -6.27
C ASN A 127 3.51 20.44 -5.84
N GLN A 128 3.13 19.16 -5.91
CA GLN A 128 4.01 18.03 -5.60
C GLN A 128 4.99 17.78 -6.75
N ILE A 129 6.19 17.27 -6.44
CA ILE A 129 7.18 16.89 -7.45
C ILE A 129 6.77 15.52 -7.99
N ILE A 130 6.43 15.47 -9.28
CA ILE A 130 6.02 14.26 -9.99
C ILE A 130 7.09 13.94 -11.03
N TRP A 131 7.48 12.67 -11.10
CA TRP A 131 8.46 12.17 -12.06
C TRP A 131 7.79 11.22 -13.04
N PHE A 132 7.90 11.50 -14.33
CA PHE A 132 7.63 10.53 -15.37
C PHE A 132 8.88 9.69 -15.59
N VAL A 133 8.72 8.37 -15.61
CA VAL A 133 9.77 7.42 -15.93
C VAL A 133 9.31 6.64 -17.15
N ASP A 134 10.05 6.74 -18.25
CA ASP A 134 9.81 5.96 -19.47
C ASP A 134 10.98 4.99 -19.69
N ASP A 135 10.65 3.70 -19.68
CA ASP A 135 11.57 2.57 -19.84
C ASP A 135 11.48 1.91 -21.24
N THR A 136 10.71 2.51 -22.16
CA THR A 136 10.46 1.96 -23.50
C THR A 136 11.76 1.66 -24.27
N ASP A 137 12.77 2.51 -24.11
CA ASP A 137 14.05 2.41 -24.83
C ASP A 137 15.17 1.71 -24.04
N VAL A 138 14.85 1.10 -22.88
CA VAL A 138 15.84 0.37 -22.06
C VAL A 138 16.34 -0.90 -22.75
N TYR A 139 15.52 -1.54 -23.60
CA TYR A 139 15.86 -2.82 -24.24
C TYR A 139 15.67 -2.85 -25.76
N ARG A 140 15.54 -1.69 -26.41
CA ARG A 140 14.96 -1.65 -27.76
C ARG A 140 15.91 -2.03 -28.89
N GLY A 141 17.22 -2.02 -28.71
CA GLY A 141 18.10 -2.47 -29.77
C GLY A 141 18.65 -3.84 -29.51
N VAL A 142 17.88 -4.82 -29.94
CA VAL A 142 18.42 -6.10 -30.33
C VAL A 142 18.63 -6.05 -31.83
N THR A 143 19.85 -5.84 -32.30
CA THR A 143 20.13 -5.93 -33.75
C THR A 143 20.05 -7.41 -34.14
N ILE A 144 19.06 -7.75 -34.97
CA ILE A 144 18.84 -9.13 -35.42
C ILE A 144 19.69 -9.37 -36.67
N HIS A 145 20.74 -10.17 -36.53
CA HIS A 145 21.52 -10.67 -37.66
C HIS A 145 21.00 -12.06 -38.07
N LYS A 146 20.60 -12.20 -39.34
CA LYS A 146 20.27 -13.50 -39.94
C LYS A 146 21.56 -14.15 -40.44
N THR A 147 21.89 -15.31 -39.90
CA THR A 147 22.94 -16.19 -40.44
C THR A 147 22.34 -17.57 -40.65
N GLU A 148 22.36 -18.07 -41.90
CA GLU A 148 22.00 -19.44 -42.32
C GLU A 148 20.94 -20.15 -41.46
N GLY A 149 19.77 -19.52 -41.30
CA GLY A 149 18.61 -20.10 -40.63
C GLY A 149 18.39 -19.72 -39.17
N ASN A 150 19.37 -19.09 -38.50
CA ASN A 150 19.23 -18.62 -37.11
C ASN A 150 19.23 -17.08 -37.01
N LEU A 151 18.29 -16.55 -36.22
CA LEU A 151 18.21 -15.14 -35.84
C LEU A 151 19.08 -14.91 -34.60
N THR A 152 20.17 -14.17 -34.73
CA THR A 152 21.05 -13.81 -33.60
C THR A 152 20.83 -12.36 -33.21
N ALA A 153 20.74 -12.12 -31.91
CA ALA A 153 20.28 -10.88 -31.28
C ALA A 153 21.43 -10.22 -30.51
N LYS A 154 21.90 -9.03 -30.93
CA LYS A 154 22.95 -8.27 -30.21
C LYS A 154 22.37 -7.08 -29.44
N PRO A 155 22.60 -6.96 -28.12
CA PRO A 155 22.11 -5.81 -27.35
C PRO A 155 22.89 -4.53 -27.68
N ILE A 156 22.19 -3.41 -27.83
CA ILE A 156 22.76 -2.05 -27.85
C ILE A 156 22.48 -1.34 -26.53
N ASN A 157 23.12 -0.19 -26.31
CA ASN A 157 22.88 0.65 -25.12
C ASN A 157 21.41 1.08 -25.02
N GLY A 158 20.81 0.93 -23.84
CA GLY A 158 19.47 1.44 -23.54
C GLY A 158 19.52 2.77 -22.81
N ALA A 159 18.41 3.49 -22.75
CA ALA A 159 18.27 4.71 -21.95
C ALA A 159 16.96 4.68 -21.16
N ILE A 160 17.01 5.21 -19.94
CA ILE A 160 15.82 5.52 -19.14
C ILE A 160 15.60 7.03 -19.23
N PHE A 161 14.39 7.44 -19.58
CA PHE A 161 14.01 8.84 -19.61
C PHE A 161 13.27 9.19 -18.31
N ILE A 162 13.77 10.18 -17.60
CA ILE A 162 13.13 10.74 -16.41
C ILE A 162 12.77 12.19 -16.71
N PHE A 163 11.49 12.54 -16.58
CA PHE A 163 10.99 13.87 -16.93
C PHE A 163 10.14 14.47 -15.82
N ASN A 164 10.40 15.73 -15.48
CA ASN A 164 9.56 16.52 -14.58
C ASN A 164 8.64 17.45 -15.40
N PRO A 165 7.31 17.25 -15.36
CA PRO A 165 6.36 18.02 -16.16
C PRO A 165 6.21 19.48 -15.73
N ARG A 166 6.68 19.84 -14.53
CA ARG A 166 6.60 21.20 -13.99
C ARG A 166 7.77 22.07 -14.42
N THR A 167 8.98 21.51 -14.43
CA THR A 167 10.20 22.24 -14.78
C THR A 167 10.56 22.06 -16.26
N GLY A 168 10.06 21.00 -16.90
CA GLY A 168 10.39 20.68 -18.28
C GLY A 168 11.82 20.14 -18.46
N GLU A 169 12.54 19.86 -17.38
CA GLU A 169 13.93 19.39 -17.43
C GLU A 169 13.99 17.86 -17.55
N PRO A 170 14.51 17.31 -18.66
CA PRO A 170 14.73 15.87 -18.78
C PRO A 170 16.07 15.46 -18.16
N THR A 171 16.07 14.34 -17.43
CA THR A 171 17.29 13.64 -17.03
C THR A 171 17.35 12.30 -17.76
N ILE A 172 18.48 12.02 -18.41
CA ILE A 172 18.71 10.77 -19.14
C ILE A 172 19.74 9.94 -18.37
N SER A 173 19.40 8.67 -18.10
CA SER A 173 20.36 7.70 -17.56
C SER A 173 20.65 6.63 -18.62
N GLU A 174 21.91 6.58 -19.09
CA GLU A 174 22.36 5.56 -20.03
C GLU A 174 22.64 4.21 -19.34
N GLY A 175 22.08 3.13 -19.89
CA GLY A 175 22.33 1.76 -19.48
C GLY A 175 23.35 1.08 -20.39
N HIS A 176 24.56 0.79 -19.88
CA HIS A 176 25.56 0.03 -20.62
C HIS A 176 25.24 -1.48 -20.65
N PRO A 177 25.36 -2.16 -21.82
CA PRO A 177 24.90 -3.53 -22.05
C PRO A 177 25.67 -4.60 -21.26
N HIS A 178 26.82 -4.25 -20.68
CA HIS A 178 27.62 -5.15 -19.85
C HIS A 178 26.91 -5.59 -18.56
N LYS A 179 25.86 -4.87 -18.12
CA LYS A 179 25.00 -5.28 -16.98
C LYS A 179 24.03 -6.44 -17.31
N CYS A 180 23.86 -6.80 -18.58
CA CYS A 180 22.91 -7.81 -19.04
C CYS A 180 23.55 -9.16 -19.42
N MET A 181 24.88 -9.28 -19.40
CA MET A 181 25.57 -10.54 -19.73
C MET A 181 25.37 -11.59 -18.62
N GLY A 182 24.76 -12.72 -18.97
CA GLY A 182 24.62 -13.91 -18.10
C GLY A 182 23.20 -14.27 -17.66
N ARG A 183 22.16 -13.50 -18.01
CA ARG A 183 20.78 -13.77 -17.57
C ARG A 183 19.88 -14.26 -18.72
N LYS A 184 19.24 -15.43 -18.54
CA LYS A 184 18.39 -16.09 -19.55
C LYS A 184 17.07 -15.36 -19.87
N LYS A 185 16.69 -14.32 -19.12
CA LYS A 185 15.49 -13.49 -19.38
C LYS A 185 15.79 -12.01 -19.10
N PRO A 186 16.19 -11.22 -20.11
CA PRO A 186 16.58 -9.83 -19.93
C PRO A 186 15.41 -8.90 -19.55
N SER A 187 14.16 -9.25 -19.91
CA SER A 187 12.97 -8.40 -19.69
C SER A 187 12.59 -8.16 -18.22
N ARG A 188 13.13 -8.94 -17.28
CA ARG A 188 12.87 -8.77 -15.83
C ARG A 188 13.98 -8.03 -15.08
N ALA A 189 15.08 -7.69 -15.74
CA ALA A 189 16.25 -7.10 -15.09
C ALA A 189 16.20 -5.56 -15.00
N GLY A 190 15.24 -4.90 -15.68
CA GLY A 190 15.10 -3.44 -15.70
C GLY A 190 14.21 -2.85 -14.62
N GLN A 191 13.66 -3.66 -13.70
CA GLN A 191 12.69 -3.23 -12.69
C GLN A 191 13.25 -3.19 -11.25
N SER A 192 14.57 -3.32 -11.07
CA SER A 192 15.22 -3.28 -9.75
C SER A 192 16.05 -2.03 -9.53
#